data_AF-V6F472-F1
#
_entry.id   AF-V6F472-F1
#
_cell.length_a   1.000
_cell.length_b   1.000
_cell.length_c   1.000
_cell.angle_alpha   90.00
_cell.angle_beta   90.00
_cell.angle_gamma   90.00
#
_symmetry.space_group_name_H-M   'P 1'
#
loop_
_entity.id
_entity.type
_entity.pdbx_description
1 polymer ?
#
loop_
_entity_poly.entity_id
_entity_poly.type
_entity_poly.pdbx_seq_one_letter_code
_entity_poly.pdbx_strand_id
1 'polypeptide(L)'
;MAEAPAPPRNIRVPLLALVLLVCAQATWLIGEFGAERSASLQRQAMAPGNELTTLLRHETESAQRHLAIVQSQAEVVLKERVRQRADEAVAIAQAIHDQAAGTMPQAAIKALVREALRSPRFFSGRGYYFIDDMDGNCILLPTVPRLEGTSLMNNRDDAGRYIMRELIRAVSGPGDAGYVRYSWYPPNVTDRMDDKVAYARQFKPFGWLIGTGDYVSAVEDGLKADALERLRAVRLSRAGHLVVLDQNGVIKLFPDAPNLEGTRLENLTDGAEATALRAIRAIAVSGGGGTSFTMAVSDTGRQQTWFAWAQSEPTFNWVVGAMAAAGEETEVAESGLWRSLGRFVLPLVMLVVVAVWIMIILSDRQREKQT
;
A
#
# COMPACT_ATOMS: atom_id res chain seq x y z
N MET A 1 80.39 12.22 -49.93
CA MET A 1 78.96 12.55 -49.75
C MET A 1 78.68 12.41 -48.26
N ALA A 2 78.56 13.52 -47.53
CA ALA A 2 78.22 13.49 -46.11
C ALA A 2 76.70 13.67 -45.98
N GLU A 3 76.06 12.72 -45.32
CA GLU A 3 74.62 12.63 -45.08
C GLU A 3 74.13 13.83 -44.26
N ALA A 4 73.02 14.46 -44.67
CA ALA A 4 72.43 15.60 -43.98
C ALA A 4 71.87 15.18 -42.60
N PRO A 5 72.07 15.97 -41.53
CA PRO A 5 71.54 15.63 -40.21
C PRO A 5 69.99 15.66 -40.22
N ALA A 6 69.38 14.61 -39.67
CA ALA A 6 67.94 14.46 -39.59
C ALA A 6 67.30 15.62 -38.78
N PRO A 7 66.10 16.11 -39.18
CA PRO A 7 65.44 17.21 -38.49
C PRO A 7 65.03 16.81 -37.06
N PRO A 8 65.12 17.73 -36.09
CA PRO A 8 64.95 17.39 -34.68
C PRO A 8 63.48 17.08 -34.35
N ARG A 9 63.20 15.83 -33.95
CA ARG A 9 61.86 15.32 -33.58
C ARG A 9 61.13 16.26 -32.62
N ASN A 10 59.89 16.62 -32.95
CA ASN A 10 59.06 17.54 -32.16
C ASN A 10 58.45 16.82 -30.94
N ILE A 11 59.12 16.92 -29.79
CA ILE A 11 58.76 16.21 -28.55
C ILE A 11 57.49 16.79 -27.89
N ARG A 12 57.00 17.95 -28.34
CA ARG A 12 55.84 18.63 -27.73
C ARG A 12 54.52 17.86 -27.90
N VAL A 13 54.32 17.22 -29.05
CA VAL A 13 53.11 16.43 -29.35
C VAL A 13 52.99 15.18 -28.46
N PRO A 14 54.01 14.31 -28.33
CA PRO A 14 53.90 13.14 -27.45
C PRO A 14 53.79 13.52 -25.96
N LEU A 15 54.36 14.66 -25.55
CA LEU A 15 54.27 15.14 -24.17
C LEU A 15 52.84 15.60 -23.80
N LEU A 16 52.19 16.34 -24.70
CA LEU A 16 50.79 16.74 -24.54
C LEU A 16 49.86 15.52 -24.52
N ALA A 17 50.11 14.53 -25.38
CA ALA A 17 49.36 13.28 -25.40
C ALA A 17 49.50 12.51 -24.07
N LEU A 18 50.69 12.50 -23.47
CA LEU A 18 50.92 11.88 -22.16
C LEU A 18 50.14 12.59 -21.04
N VAL A 19 50.13 13.92 -21.02
CA VAL A 19 49.34 14.68 -20.02
C VAL A 19 47.85 14.38 -20.17
N LEU A 20 47.32 14.40 -21.39
CA LEU A 20 45.92 14.09 -21.64
C LEU A 20 45.58 12.65 -21.24
N LEU A 21 46.48 11.70 -21.48
CA LEU A 21 46.32 10.31 -21.06
C LEU A 21 46.28 10.17 -19.54
N VAL A 22 47.19 10.85 -18.82
CA VAL A 22 47.22 10.84 -17.34
C VAL A 22 45.96 11.48 -16.76
N CYS A 23 45.51 12.60 -17.33
CA CYS A 23 44.26 13.25 -16.92
C CYS A 23 43.06 12.32 -17.17
N ALA A 24 42.97 11.71 -18.34
CA ALA A 24 41.90 10.76 -18.67
C ALA A 24 41.91 9.54 -17.73
N GLN A 25 43.09 8.99 -17.43
CA GLN A 25 43.24 7.89 -16.48
C GLN A 25 42.85 8.30 -15.05
N ALA A 26 43.26 9.48 -14.60
CA ALA A 26 42.88 10.01 -13.29
C ALA A 26 41.36 10.21 -13.17
N THR A 27 40.72 10.78 -14.20
CA THR A 27 39.25 10.95 -14.22
C THR A 27 38.54 9.60 -14.22
N TRP A 28 39.02 8.62 -14.98
CA TRP A 28 38.47 7.28 -14.99
C TRP A 28 38.61 6.58 -13.63
N LEU A 29 39.80 6.65 -13.01
CA LEU A 29 40.07 6.03 -11.71
C LEU A 29 39.24 6.66 -10.58
N ILE A 30 39.04 7.98 -10.63
CA ILE A 30 38.13 8.73 -9.76
C ILE A 30 36.70 8.20 -9.90
N GLY A 31 36.21 8.05 -11.13
CA GLY A 31 34.86 7.53 -11.40
C GLY A 31 34.67 6.11 -10.90
N GLU A 32 35.63 5.22 -11.20
CA GLU A 32 35.59 3.81 -10.81
C GLU A 32 35.61 3.65 -9.28
N PHE A 33 36.49 4.37 -8.59
CA PHE A 33 36.57 4.33 -7.13
C PHE A 33 35.30 4.87 -6.45
N GLY A 34 34.68 5.89 -7.04
CA GLY A 34 33.37 6.39 -6.61
C GLY A 34 32.30 5.31 -6.73
N ALA A 35 32.23 4.62 -7.87
CA ALA A 35 31.27 3.56 -8.15
C ALA A 35 31.46 2.33 -7.24
N GLU A 36 32.69 1.91 -6.99
CA GLU A 36 32.99 0.80 -6.06
C GLU A 36 32.58 1.14 -4.62
N ARG A 37 32.81 2.37 -4.18
CA ARG A 37 32.46 2.84 -2.84
C ARG A 37 30.94 2.90 -2.65
N SER A 38 30.20 3.46 -3.60
CA SER A 38 28.74 3.50 -3.54
C SER A 38 28.15 2.09 -3.49
N ALA A 39 28.68 1.16 -4.30
CA ALA A 39 28.29 -0.25 -4.26
C ALA A 39 28.64 -0.94 -2.92
N SER A 40 29.72 -0.51 -2.25
CA SER A 40 30.10 -1.04 -0.92
C SER A 40 29.17 -0.56 0.20
N LEU A 41 28.78 0.71 0.19
CA LEU A 41 27.82 1.29 1.14
C LEU A 41 26.45 0.66 0.97
N GLN A 42 26.02 0.44 -0.27
CA GLN A 42 24.77 -0.27 -0.57
C GLN A 42 24.79 -1.70 -0.04
N ARG A 43 25.91 -2.43 -0.20
CA ARG A 43 26.08 -3.78 0.36
C ARG A 43 26.06 -3.80 1.89
N GLN A 44 26.71 -2.84 2.55
CA GLN A 44 26.67 -2.73 4.01
C GLN A 44 25.27 -2.38 4.50
N ALA A 45 24.60 -1.46 3.81
CA ALA A 45 23.26 -1.06 4.20
C ALA A 45 22.22 -2.17 3.96
N MET A 46 22.45 -3.05 2.99
CA MET A 46 21.65 -4.27 2.77
C MET A 46 22.10 -5.48 3.59
N ALA A 47 23.17 -5.38 4.36
CA ALA A 47 23.64 -6.50 5.15
C ALA A 47 22.55 -6.92 6.16
N PRO A 48 22.25 -8.22 6.28
CA PRO A 48 21.39 -8.73 7.34
C PRO A 48 21.92 -8.23 8.70
N GLY A 49 21.14 -7.40 9.40
CA GLY A 49 21.54 -6.80 10.67
C GLY A 49 21.89 -5.30 10.62
N ASN A 50 21.86 -4.64 9.46
CA ASN A 50 21.92 -3.17 9.42
C ASN A 50 20.70 -2.56 10.14
N GLU A 51 20.91 -1.45 10.87
CA GLU A 51 19.87 -0.71 11.58
C GLU A 51 18.74 -0.27 10.65
N LEU A 52 19.07 0.27 9.46
CA LEU A 52 18.07 0.75 8.50
C LEU A 52 17.20 -0.39 7.97
N THR A 53 17.81 -1.49 7.52
CA THR A 53 17.07 -2.65 7.00
C THR A 53 16.22 -3.30 8.10
N THR A 54 16.73 -3.32 9.34
CA THR A 54 15.99 -3.82 10.50
C THR A 54 14.78 -2.93 10.80
N LEU A 55 14.94 -1.61 10.73
CA LEU A 55 13.86 -0.64 10.89
C LEU A 55 12.79 -0.81 9.80
N LEU A 56 13.19 -0.81 8.51
CA LEU A 56 12.23 -0.94 7.40
C LEU A 56 11.43 -2.25 7.50
N ARG A 57 12.10 -3.36 7.84
CA ARG A 57 11.43 -4.64 8.09
C ARG A 57 10.46 -4.54 9.26
N HIS A 58 10.93 -4.05 10.42
CA HIS A 58 10.12 -3.93 11.63
C HIS A 58 8.84 -3.13 11.38
N GLU A 59 8.97 -1.99 10.70
CA GLU A 59 7.85 -1.09 10.43
C GLU A 59 6.87 -1.66 9.40
N THR A 60 7.38 -2.36 8.38
CA THR A 60 6.54 -3.11 7.43
C THR A 60 5.73 -4.19 8.16
N GLU A 61 6.39 -5.02 8.97
CA GLU A 61 5.72 -6.09 9.72
C GLU A 61 4.75 -5.54 10.77
N SER A 62 5.08 -4.43 11.42
CA SER A 62 4.21 -3.73 12.37
C SER A 62 2.93 -3.24 11.70
N ALA A 63 3.06 -2.62 10.51
CA ALA A 63 1.93 -2.20 9.70
C ALA A 63 1.05 -3.38 9.28
N GLN A 64 1.64 -4.50 8.84
CA GLN A 64 0.88 -5.71 8.49
C GLN A 64 0.11 -6.29 9.69
N ARG A 65 0.75 -6.39 10.86
CA ARG A 65 0.07 -6.83 12.09
C ARG A 65 -1.09 -5.91 12.45
N HIS A 66 -0.93 -4.60 12.29
CA HIS A 66 -2.01 -3.65 12.54
C HIS A 66 -3.18 -3.86 11.57
N LEU A 67 -2.93 -4.03 10.28
CA LEU A 67 -3.97 -4.28 9.27
C LEU A 67 -4.73 -5.59 9.55
N ALA A 68 -4.04 -6.65 9.94
CA ALA A 68 -4.67 -7.91 10.33
C ALA A 68 -5.61 -7.73 11.55
N ILE A 69 -5.18 -6.95 12.55
CA ILE A 69 -6.04 -6.60 13.70
C ILE A 69 -7.27 -5.84 13.24
N VAL A 70 -7.10 -4.83 12.38
CA VAL A 70 -8.21 -4.01 11.85
C VAL A 70 -9.25 -4.88 11.14
N GLN A 71 -8.84 -5.84 10.29
CA GLN A 71 -9.79 -6.76 9.67
C GLN A 71 -10.48 -7.66 10.69
N SER A 72 -9.74 -8.22 11.66
CA SER A 72 -10.35 -9.07 12.70
C SER A 72 -11.43 -8.33 13.49
N GLN A 73 -11.24 -7.02 13.68
CA GLN A 73 -12.19 -6.15 14.34
C GLN A 73 -13.39 -5.81 13.45
N ALA A 74 -13.24 -5.80 12.11
CA ALA A 74 -14.31 -5.50 11.17
C ALA A 74 -15.52 -6.41 11.37
N GLU A 75 -15.30 -7.72 11.44
CA GLU A 75 -16.40 -8.67 11.63
C GLU A 75 -17.02 -8.57 13.03
N VAL A 76 -16.22 -8.31 14.07
CA VAL A 76 -16.72 -8.12 15.45
C VAL A 76 -17.60 -6.87 15.53
N VAL A 77 -17.12 -5.74 15.01
CA VAL A 77 -17.85 -4.48 14.96
C VAL A 77 -19.13 -4.62 14.13
N LEU A 78 -19.05 -5.32 12.99
CA LEU A 78 -20.20 -5.60 12.15
C LEU A 78 -21.24 -6.40 12.94
N LYS A 79 -20.86 -7.53 13.54
CA LYS A 79 -21.74 -8.40 14.33
C LYS A 79 -22.45 -7.64 15.44
N GLU A 80 -21.73 -6.83 16.20
CA GLU A 80 -22.33 -6.05 17.28
C GLU A 80 -23.35 -5.03 16.75
N ARG A 81 -23.01 -4.30 15.68
CA ARG A 81 -23.92 -3.32 15.06
C ARG A 81 -25.19 -3.95 14.51
N VAL A 82 -25.10 -5.09 13.81
CA VAL A 82 -26.29 -5.74 13.25
C VAL A 82 -27.16 -6.36 14.35
N ARG A 83 -26.54 -6.88 15.42
CA ARG A 83 -27.26 -7.37 16.60
C ARG A 83 -28.06 -6.25 17.26
N GLN A 84 -27.41 -5.14 17.59
CA GLN A 84 -28.06 -4.00 18.22
C GLN A 84 -29.27 -3.53 17.40
N ARG A 85 -29.10 -3.38 16.08
CA ARG A 85 -30.19 -2.97 15.18
C ARG A 85 -31.34 -3.96 15.12
N ALA A 86 -31.06 -5.26 15.06
CA ALA A 86 -32.11 -6.27 15.09
C ALA A 86 -32.87 -6.29 16.43
N ASP A 87 -32.15 -6.15 17.54
CA ASP A 87 -32.74 -6.09 18.88
C ASP A 87 -33.62 -4.84 19.04
N GLU A 88 -33.21 -3.68 18.49
CA GLU A 88 -34.03 -2.47 18.38
C GLU A 88 -35.32 -2.73 17.57
N ALA A 89 -35.23 -3.42 16.42
CA ALA A 89 -36.39 -3.75 15.60
C ALA A 89 -37.38 -4.68 16.32
N VAL A 90 -36.89 -5.69 17.04
CA VAL A 90 -37.72 -6.57 17.86
C VAL A 90 -38.37 -5.80 19.01
N ALA A 91 -37.65 -4.88 19.66
CA ALA A 91 -38.22 -4.04 20.71
C ALA A 91 -39.35 -3.13 20.18
N ILE A 92 -39.19 -2.55 18.99
CA ILE A 92 -40.25 -1.80 18.30
C ILE A 92 -41.46 -2.70 18.01
N ALA A 93 -41.23 -3.89 17.47
CA ALA A 93 -42.29 -4.86 17.18
C ALA A 93 -43.05 -5.27 18.46
N GLN A 94 -42.32 -5.51 19.55
CA GLN A 94 -42.88 -5.85 20.85
C GLN A 94 -43.72 -4.70 21.42
N ALA A 95 -43.22 -3.47 21.38
CA ALA A 95 -43.95 -2.31 21.88
C ALA A 95 -45.26 -2.07 21.10
N ILE A 96 -45.23 -2.18 19.76
CA ILE A 96 -46.44 -2.07 18.93
C ILE A 96 -47.42 -3.20 19.26
N HIS A 97 -46.92 -4.43 19.39
CA HIS A 97 -47.75 -5.57 19.73
C HIS A 97 -48.45 -5.38 21.07
N ASP A 98 -47.71 -5.00 22.12
CA ASP A 98 -48.24 -4.91 23.49
C ASP A 98 -49.23 -3.75 23.65
N GLN A 99 -49.02 -2.64 22.94
CA GLN A 99 -49.94 -1.50 22.96
C GLN A 99 -51.26 -1.79 22.23
N ALA A 100 -51.22 -2.59 21.16
CA ALA A 100 -52.39 -2.88 20.32
C ALA A 100 -53.07 -4.21 20.65
N ALA A 101 -52.44 -5.05 21.48
CA ALA A 101 -52.99 -6.34 21.90
C ALA A 101 -54.34 -6.14 22.60
N GLY A 102 -55.36 -6.88 22.16
CA GLY A 102 -56.72 -6.80 22.70
C GLY A 102 -57.55 -5.60 22.22
N THR A 103 -56.96 -4.63 21.53
CA THR A 103 -57.67 -3.46 20.98
C THR A 103 -57.78 -3.49 19.45
N MET A 104 -56.89 -4.21 18.77
CA MET A 104 -56.87 -4.32 17.30
C MET A 104 -56.84 -5.78 16.84
N PRO A 105 -57.39 -6.10 15.65
CA PRO A 105 -57.20 -7.41 15.03
C PRO A 105 -55.72 -7.71 14.80
N GLN A 106 -55.29 -8.96 15.01
CA GLN A 106 -53.88 -9.37 14.88
C GLN A 106 -53.29 -9.00 13.51
N ALA A 107 -54.07 -9.12 12.42
CA ALA A 107 -53.66 -8.73 11.08
C ALA A 107 -53.31 -7.23 10.96
N ALA A 108 -54.04 -6.36 11.66
CA ALA A 108 -53.76 -4.93 11.70
C ALA A 108 -52.47 -4.63 12.48
N ILE A 109 -52.23 -5.33 13.60
CA ILE A 109 -50.99 -5.19 14.38
C ILE A 109 -49.78 -5.65 13.56
N LYS A 110 -49.89 -6.79 12.87
CA LYS A 110 -48.86 -7.29 11.95
C LYS A 110 -48.53 -6.26 10.87
N ALA A 111 -49.54 -5.63 10.27
CA ALA A 111 -49.33 -4.57 9.28
C ALA A 111 -48.63 -3.35 9.88
N LEU A 112 -49.01 -2.92 11.09
CA LEU A 112 -48.34 -1.80 11.79
C LEU A 112 -46.85 -2.09 12.03
N VAL A 113 -46.51 -3.28 12.54
CA VAL A 113 -45.11 -3.68 12.74
C VAL A 113 -44.35 -3.70 11.41
N ARG A 114 -44.93 -4.30 10.37
CA ARG A 114 -44.33 -4.37 9.03
C ARG A 114 -44.01 -2.98 8.49
N GLU A 115 -44.95 -2.05 8.54
CA GLU A 115 -44.73 -0.69 8.01
C GLU A 115 -43.81 0.16 8.89
N ALA A 116 -43.84 -0.01 10.22
CA ALA A 116 -42.90 0.66 11.12
C ALA A 116 -41.44 0.27 10.83
N LEU A 117 -41.19 -0.99 10.48
CA LEU A 117 -39.86 -1.49 10.16
C LEU A 117 -39.45 -1.33 8.68
N ARG A 118 -40.37 -0.92 7.78
CA ARG A 118 -40.09 -0.76 6.34
C ARG A 118 -39.17 0.42 6.03
N SER A 119 -39.42 1.57 6.65
CA SER A 119 -38.76 2.85 6.34
C SER A 119 -37.34 3.02 6.88
N PRO A 120 -36.98 2.54 8.09
CA PRO A 120 -35.65 2.73 8.65
C PRO A 120 -34.52 2.31 7.69
N ARG A 121 -33.52 3.19 7.54
CA ARG A 121 -32.28 2.95 6.81
C ARG A 121 -31.10 3.39 7.67
N PHE A 122 -30.04 2.61 7.64
CA PHE A 122 -28.81 2.84 8.41
C PHE A 122 -27.60 2.33 7.63
N PHE A 123 -26.40 2.39 8.21
CA PHE A 123 -25.14 2.02 7.53
C PHE A 123 -24.97 2.75 6.19
N SER A 124 -25.14 4.07 6.20
CA SER A 124 -25.08 4.91 4.99
C SER A 124 -26.10 4.50 3.92
N GLY A 125 -27.30 4.10 4.34
CA GLY A 125 -28.43 3.78 3.46
C GLY A 125 -28.50 2.32 2.99
N ARG A 126 -27.46 1.51 3.24
CA ARG A 126 -27.43 0.10 2.79
C ARG A 126 -28.10 -0.88 3.77
N GLY A 127 -28.22 -0.50 5.03
CA GLY A 127 -28.85 -1.30 6.08
C GLY A 127 -30.36 -1.13 6.10
N TYR A 128 -31.09 -2.23 6.27
CA TYR A 128 -32.54 -2.31 6.29
C TYR A 128 -32.99 -3.50 7.14
N TYR A 129 -34.20 -3.44 7.68
CA TYR A 129 -34.83 -4.58 8.35
C TYR A 129 -35.51 -5.50 7.35
N PHE A 130 -35.50 -6.80 7.64
CA PHE A 130 -36.29 -7.82 6.95
C PHE A 130 -37.08 -8.62 7.98
N ILE A 131 -38.21 -9.16 7.53
CA ILE A 131 -39.08 -10.03 8.33
C ILE A 131 -39.48 -11.21 7.47
N ASP A 132 -39.31 -12.40 8.01
CA ASP A 132 -39.81 -13.65 7.44
C ASP A 132 -40.58 -14.40 8.52
N ASP A 133 -41.52 -15.26 8.14
CA ASP A 133 -42.11 -16.21 9.09
C ASP A 133 -41.26 -17.48 9.22
N MET A 134 -41.57 -18.31 10.22
CA MET A 134 -40.85 -19.56 10.47
C MET A 134 -41.08 -20.64 9.40
N ASP A 135 -42.04 -20.45 8.50
CA ASP A 135 -42.26 -21.30 7.32
C ASP A 135 -41.45 -20.81 6.09
N GLY A 136 -40.70 -19.71 6.26
CA GLY A 136 -39.84 -19.12 5.26
C GLY A 136 -40.56 -18.26 4.24
N ASN A 137 -41.75 -17.73 4.54
CA ASN A 137 -42.43 -16.75 3.70
C ASN A 137 -41.94 -15.34 4.02
N CYS A 138 -41.70 -14.56 2.98
CA CYS A 138 -41.24 -13.18 3.12
C CYS A 138 -42.39 -12.27 3.57
N ILE A 139 -42.24 -11.63 4.73
CA ILE A 139 -43.22 -10.69 5.28
C ILE A 139 -42.85 -9.25 4.96
N LEU A 140 -41.55 -8.91 5.01
CA LEU A 140 -41.01 -7.60 4.72
C LEU A 140 -39.64 -7.70 4.07
N LEU A 141 -39.49 -7.14 2.88
CA LEU A 141 -38.19 -6.95 2.25
C LEU A 141 -38.17 -5.63 1.46
N PRO A 142 -37.76 -4.52 2.09
CA PRO A 142 -37.91 -3.19 1.51
C PRO A 142 -37.10 -2.96 0.23
N THR A 143 -36.01 -3.72 0.06
CA THR A 143 -35.12 -3.61 -1.10
C THR A 143 -35.61 -4.40 -2.30
N VAL A 144 -36.46 -5.39 -2.07
CA VAL A 144 -37.03 -6.23 -3.12
C VAL A 144 -38.52 -6.54 -2.81
N PRO A 145 -39.41 -5.53 -2.79
CA PRO A 145 -40.79 -5.71 -2.31
C PRO A 145 -41.59 -6.77 -3.08
N ARG A 146 -41.22 -7.06 -4.33
CA ARG A 146 -41.84 -8.13 -5.14
C ARG A 146 -41.70 -9.55 -4.55
N LEU A 147 -40.82 -9.74 -3.56
CA LEU A 147 -40.68 -11.03 -2.86
C LEU A 147 -41.64 -11.16 -1.67
N GLU A 148 -42.24 -10.06 -1.20
CA GLU A 148 -43.19 -10.10 -0.08
C GLU A 148 -44.41 -10.96 -0.45
N GLY A 149 -44.78 -11.89 0.44
CA GLY A 149 -45.82 -12.89 0.23
C GLY A 149 -45.36 -14.15 -0.51
N THR A 150 -44.10 -14.24 -0.93
CA THR A 150 -43.54 -15.45 -1.59
C THR A 150 -42.72 -16.29 -0.60
N SER A 151 -42.58 -17.59 -0.91
CA SER A 151 -41.69 -18.47 -0.15
C SER A 151 -40.24 -18.28 -0.55
N LEU A 152 -39.37 -18.07 0.43
CA LEU A 152 -37.93 -17.97 0.29
C LEU A 152 -37.21 -19.28 0.63
N MET A 153 -37.92 -20.38 0.89
CA MET A 153 -37.30 -21.66 1.29
C MET A 153 -36.30 -22.23 0.28
N ASN A 154 -36.38 -21.81 -0.98
CA ASN A 154 -35.47 -22.22 -2.05
C ASN A 154 -34.56 -21.09 -2.55
N ASN A 155 -34.51 -19.94 -1.85
CA ASN A 155 -33.58 -18.87 -2.20
C ASN A 155 -32.14 -19.35 -1.97
N ARG A 156 -31.26 -19.08 -2.93
CA ARG A 156 -29.84 -19.45 -2.84
C ARG A 156 -28.97 -18.23 -3.04
N ASP A 157 -27.85 -18.20 -2.33
CA ASP A 157 -26.75 -17.30 -2.68
C ASP A 157 -25.94 -17.84 -3.87
N ASP A 158 -24.95 -17.07 -4.31
CA ASP A 158 -24.02 -17.40 -5.38
C ASP A 158 -23.17 -18.66 -5.10
N ALA A 159 -22.97 -19.01 -3.83
CA ALA A 159 -22.34 -20.24 -3.37
C ALA A 159 -23.31 -21.44 -3.27
N GLY A 160 -24.60 -21.26 -3.61
CA GLY A 160 -25.63 -22.30 -3.60
C GLY A 160 -26.22 -22.61 -2.23
N ARG A 161 -25.92 -21.83 -1.18
CA ARG A 161 -26.45 -22.01 0.17
C ARG A 161 -27.88 -21.50 0.26
N TYR A 162 -28.74 -22.23 0.98
CA TYR A 162 -30.13 -21.84 1.18
C TYR A 162 -30.28 -20.82 2.31
N ILE A 163 -30.38 -19.54 1.95
CA ILE A 163 -30.32 -18.42 2.90
C ILE A 163 -31.42 -18.50 3.97
N MET A 164 -32.68 -18.69 3.54
CA MET A 164 -33.82 -18.75 4.45
C MET A 164 -33.73 -19.93 5.43
N ARG A 165 -33.22 -21.08 4.97
CA ARG A 165 -33.07 -22.27 5.82
C ARG A 165 -32.01 -22.06 6.91
N GLU A 166 -30.91 -21.39 6.57
CA GLU A 166 -29.88 -21.04 7.54
C GLU A 166 -30.38 -19.99 8.55
N LEU A 167 -31.17 -19.00 8.11
CA LEU A 167 -31.81 -18.03 9.01
C LEU A 167 -32.76 -18.70 10.01
N ILE A 168 -33.65 -19.59 9.53
CA ILE A 168 -34.56 -20.36 10.39
C ILE A 168 -33.76 -21.21 11.38
N ARG A 169 -32.72 -21.91 10.92
CA ARG A 169 -31.84 -22.71 11.78
C ARG A 169 -31.18 -21.86 12.87
N ALA A 170 -30.65 -20.69 12.50
CA ALA A 170 -29.96 -19.79 13.41
C ALA A 170 -30.86 -19.27 14.53
N VAL A 171 -32.10 -18.89 14.22
CA VAL A 171 -33.05 -18.39 15.23
C VAL A 171 -33.75 -19.50 16.02
N SER A 172 -33.70 -20.74 15.53
CA SER A 172 -34.24 -21.92 16.23
C SER A 172 -33.26 -22.50 17.26
N GLY A 173 -32.05 -21.95 17.35
CA GLY A 173 -31.05 -22.30 18.35
C GLY A 173 -31.30 -21.68 19.73
N PRO A 174 -30.45 -21.97 20.72
CA PRO A 174 -30.52 -21.37 22.06
C PRO A 174 -30.47 -19.83 21.99
N GLY A 175 -31.39 -19.17 22.69
CA GLY A 175 -31.48 -17.70 22.74
C GLY A 175 -32.36 -17.08 21.65
N ASP A 176 -33.04 -17.90 20.86
CA ASP A 176 -34.01 -17.51 19.83
C ASP A 176 -33.45 -16.51 18.81
N ALA A 177 -32.15 -16.55 18.56
CA ALA A 177 -31.44 -15.60 17.71
C ALA A 177 -30.09 -16.15 17.26
N GLY A 178 -29.59 -15.65 16.13
CA GLY A 178 -28.29 -16.08 15.62
C GLY A 178 -27.76 -15.24 14.47
N TYR A 179 -26.47 -15.43 14.21
CA TYR A 179 -25.78 -14.84 13.06
C TYR A 179 -25.78 -15.80 11.88
N VAL A 180 -25.91 -15.25 10.67
CA VAL A 180 -25.75 -16.01 9.42
C VAL A 180 -24.92 -15.19 8.44
N ARG A 181 -23.94 -15.83 7.80
CA ARG A 181 -23.16 -15.26 6.70
C ARG A 181 -23.64 -15.84 5.37
N TYR A 182 -24.02 -14.99 4.43
CA TYR A 182 -24.51 -15.36 3.10
C TYR A 182 -24.32 -14.20 2.13
N SER A 183 -24.34 -14.46 0.82
CA SER A 183 -24.28 -13.40 -0.18
C SER A 183 -25.69 -12.89 -0.49
N TRP A 184 -25.87 -11.57 -0.58
CA TRP A 184 -27.13 -10.96 -0.98
C TRP A 184 -26.91 -9.70 -1.79
N TYR A 185 -27.92 -9.31 -2.57
CA TYR A 185 -27.89 -8.08 -3.37
C TYR A 185 -27.81 -6.84 -2.47
N PRO A 186 -26.81 -5.96 -2.64
CA PRO A 186 -26.83 -4.61 -2.07
C PRO A 186 -28.06 -3.83 -2.55
N PRO A 187 -28.57 -2.85 -1.77
CA PRO A 187 -29.66 -2.00 -2.25
C PRO A 187 -29.29 -1.31 -3.57
N ASN A 188 -30.23 -1.30 -4.52
CA ASN A 188 -30.07 -0.76 -5.88
C ASN A 188 -29.08 -1.52 -6.79
N VAL A 189 -28.59 -2.69 -6.37
CA VAL A 189 -27.77 -3.59 -7.18
C VAL A 189 -28.55 -4.89 -7.40
N THR A 190 -28.66 -5.37 -8.63
CA THR A 190 -29.51 -6.54 -8.96
C THR A 190 -28.80 -7.65 -9.71
N ASP A 191 -27.57 -7.43 -10.13
CA ASP A 191 -26.76 -8.31 -10.96
C ASP A 191 -25.58 -8.94 -10.20
N ARG A 192 -25.30 -8.47 -8.98
CA ARG A 192 -24.23 -8.98 -8.13
C ARG A 192 -24.67 -9.07 -6.67
N MET A 193 -24.37 -10.22 -6.04
CA MET A 193 -24.47 -10.38 -4.59
C MET A 193 -23.12 -10.07 -3.94
N ASP A 194 -23.17 -9.45 -2.76
CA ASP A 194 -21.99 -9.19 -1.94
C ASP A 194 -22.13 -9.94 -0.59
N ASP A 195 -21.00 -10.32 0.00
CA ASP A 195 -20.95 -11.01 1.29
C ASP A 195 -21.60 -10.18 2.39
N LYS A 196 -22.61 -10.78 3.03
CA LYS A 196 -23.40 -10.17 4.09
C LYS A 196 -23.31 -11.00 5.37
N VAL A 197 -23.19 -10.32 6.50
CA VAL A 197 -23.38 -10.93 7.82
C VAL A 197 -24.65 -10.35 8.42
N ALA A 198 -25.62 -11.23 8.68
CA ALA A 198 -26.91 -10.90 9.23
C ALA A 198 -27.03 -11.42 10.67
N TYR A 199 -27.84 -10.72 11.46
CA TYR A 199 -28.35 -11.20 12.73
C TYR A 199 -29.87 -11.16 12.69
N ALA A 200 -30.51 -12.23 13.14
CA ALA A 200 -31.95 -12.31 13.26
C ALA A 200 -32.32 -12.83 14.65
N ARG A 201 -33.49 -12.39 15.13
CA ARG A 201 -34.11 -12.86 16.37
C ARG A 201 -35.55 -13.23 16.10
N GLN A 202 -36.01 -14.29 16.75
CA GLN A 202 -37.39 -14.70 16.71
C GLN A 202 -38.26 -13.72 17.48
N PHE A 203 -39.28 -13.20 16.81
CA PHE A 203 -40.41 -12.50 17.41
C PHE A 203 -41.57 -13.47 17.59
N LYS A 204 -41.59 -14.11 18.77
CA LYS A 204 -42.53 -15.18 19.13
C LYS A 204 -44.01 -14.82 18.96
N PRO A 205 -44.50 -13.61 19.28
CA PRO A 205 -45.93 -13.30 19.18
C PRO A 205 -46.53 -13.56 17.80
N PHE A 206 -45.74 -13.42 16.73
CA PHE A 206 -46.18 -13.65 15.36
C PHE A 206 -45.54 -14.86 14.67
N GLY A 207 -44.63 -15.57 15.34
CA GLY A 207 -43.83 -16.60 14.70
C GLY A 207 -42.97 -16.03 13.57
N TRP A 208 -42.42 -14.83 13.78
CA TRP A 208 -41.55 -14.17 12.81
C TRP A 208 -40.10 -14.29 13.24
N LEU A 209 -39.21 -14.20 12.28
CA LEU A 209 -37.84 -13.76 12.52
C LEU A 209 -37.70 -12.34 11.98
N ILE A 210 -37.11 -11.48 12.80
CA ILE A 210 -36.84 -10.08 12.47
C ILE A 210 -35.33 -9.92 12.49
N GLY A 211 -34.78 -9.40 11.41
CA GLY A 211 -33.34 -9.30 11.26
C GLY A 211 -32.87 -8.11 10.45
N THR A 212 -31.56 -7.96 10.45
CA THR A 212 -30.83 -7.04 9.58
C THR A 212 -29.45 -7.63 9.30
N GLY A 213 -28.72 -7.02 8.39
CA GLY A 213 -27.32 -7.34 8.16
C GLY A 213 -26.59 -6.19 7.49
N ASP A 214 -25.26 -6.30 7.49
CA ASP A 214 -24.39 -5.37 6.78
C ASP A 214 -23.42 -6.16 5.89
N TYR A 215 -22.89 -5.48 4.88
CA TYR A 215 -21.98 -6.04 3.90
C TYR A 215 -20.55 -5.95 4.43
N VAL A 216 -19.82 -7.07 4.37
CA VAL A 216 -18.46 -7.19 4.93
C VAL A 216 -17.54 -6.17 4.28
N SER A 217 -17.54 -6.10 2.95
CA SER A 217 -16.73 -5.16 2.16
C SER A 217 -16.96 -3.71 2.56
N ALA A 218 -18.20 -3.29 2.79
CA ALA A 218 -18.52 -1.91 3.15
C ALA A 218 -18.01 -1.51 4.55
N VAL A 219 -17.95 -2.45 5.49
CA VAL A 219 -17.34 -2.22 6.81
C VAL A 219 -15.81 -2.21 6.69
N GLU A 220 -15.26 -3.15 5.93
CA GLU A 220 -13.82 -3.20 5.65
C GLU A 220 -13.32 -1.92 4.99
N ASP A 221 -14.04 -1.37 4.01
CA ASP A 221 -13.59 -0.19 3.27
C ASP A 221 -13.50 1.06 4.17
N GLY A 222 -14.42 1.22 5.13
CA GLY A 222 -14.32 2.27 6.13
C GLY A 222 -13.10 2.09 7.04
N LEU A 223 -12.85 0.86 7.49
CA LEU A 223 -11.72 0.54 8.35
C LEU A 223 -10.37 0.60 7.62
N LYS A 224 -10.34 0.27 6.33
CA LYS A 224 -9.18 0.43 5.44
C LYS A 224 -8.79 1.90 5.34
N ALA A 225 -9.75 2.81 5.19
CA ALA A 225 -9.47 4.25 5.15
C ALA A 225 -8.84 4.73 6.47
N ASP A 226 -9.43 4.36 7.61
CA ASP A 226 -8.88 4.70 8.94
C ASP A 226 -7.47 4.11 9.15
N ALA A 227 -7.24 2.88 8.69
CA ALA A 227 -5.94 2.24 8.77
C ALA A 227 -4.89 2.94 7.89
N LEU A 228 -5.23 3.31 6.66
CA LEU A 228 -4.33 4.04 5.76
C LEU A 228 -3.91 5.39 6.37
N GLU A 229 -4.81 6.12 7.01
CA GLU A 229 -4.47 7.38 7.69
C GLU A 229 -3.53 7.16 8.89
N ARG A 230 -3.68 6.06 9.63
CA ARG A 230 -2.72 5.69 10.69
C ARG A 230 -1.35 5.35 10.12
N LEU A 231 -1.30 4.57 9.04
CA LEU A 231 -0.04 4.23 8.36
C LEU A 231 0.62 5.48 7.77
N ARG A 232 -0.17 6.44 7.24
CA ARG A 232 0.32 7.73 6.74
C ARG A 232 1.05 8.52 7.82
N ALA A 233 0.63 8.42 9.08
CA ALA A 233 1.26 9.14 10.19
C ALA A 233 2.61 8.54 10.63
N VAL A 234 2.95 7.32 10.18
CA VAL A 234 4.25 6.69 10.49
C VAL A 234 5.36 7.43 9.75
N ARG A 235 6.39 7.84 10.50
CA ARG A 235 7.61 8.46 9.97
C ARG A 235 8.79 7.60 10.41
N LEU A 236 9.47 7.01 9.43
CA LEU A 236 10.61 6.10 9.66
C LEU A 236 11.90 6.92 9.86
N SER A 237 12.05 7.98 9.06
CA SER A 237 13.16 8.93 9.12
C SER A 237 12.73 10.25 8.49
N ARG A 238 13.65 11.22 8.32
CA ARG A 238 13.36 12.51 7.67
C ARG A 238 12.77 12.35 6.26
N ALA A 239 13.20 11.32 5.53
CA ALA A 239 12.74 10.98 4.18
C ALA A 239 12.18 9.55 4.13
N GLY A 240 11.74 8.99 5.26
CA GLY A 240 11.32 7.60 5.36
C GLY A 240 9.85 7.46 5.69
N HIS A 241 9.10 6.72 4.87
CA HIS A 241 7.66 6.54 5.00
C HIS A 241 7.18 5.15 4.59
N LEU A 242 5.94 4.82 4.97
CA LEU A 242 5.25 3.62 4.52
C LEU A 242 4.54 3.88 3.18
N VAL A 243 4.50 2.84 2.35
CA VAL A 243 3.86 2.80 1.03
C VAL A 243 2.92 1.61 0.99
N VAL A 244 1.73 1.81 0.43
CA VAL A 244 0.74 0.74 0.25
C VAL A 244 0.23 0.72 -1.17
N LEU A 245 0.25 -0.45 -1.79
CA LEU A 245 -0.36 -0.74 -3.09
C LEU A 245 -1.41 -1.84 -2.92
N ASP A 246 -2.43 -1.90 -3.78
CA ASP A 246 -3.20 -3.15 -3.92
C ASP A 246 -2.57 -4.11 -4.93
N GLN A 247 -3.06 -5.35 -5.00
CA GLN A 247 -2.52 -6.37 -5.93
C GLN A 247 -2.64 -5.98 -7.41
N ASN A 248 -3.59 -5.09 -7.73
CA ASN A 248 -3.81 -4.57 -9.07
C ASN A 248 -2.91 -3.37 -9.39
N GLY A 249 -2.00 -3.00 -8.49
CA GLY A 249 -1.08 -1.88 -8.67
C GLY A 249 -1.71 -0.50 -8.40
N VAL A 250 -2.90 -0.43 -7.80
CA VAL A 250 -3.47 0.87 -7.40
C VAL A 250 -2.74 1.36 -6.16
N ILE A 251 -2.29 2.61 -6.20
CA ILE A 251 -1.59 3.26 -5.10
C ILE A 251 -2.61 3.62 -4.02
N LYS A 252 -2.44 3.09 -2.81
CA LYS A 252 -3.32 3.35 -1.66
C LYS A 252 -2.74 4.35 -0.69
N LEU A 253 -1.42 4.33 -0.52
CA LEU A 253 -0.69 5.27 0.35
C LEU A 253 0.66 5.57 -0.28
N PHE A 254 0.92 6.85 -0.55
CA PHE A 254 2.23 7.31 -0.97
C PHE A 254 2.46 8.76 -0.51
N PRO A 255 2.97 8.97 0.72
CA PRO A 255 3.01 10.29 1.36
C PRO A 255 3.79 11.37 0.62
N ASP A 256 4.82 10.99 -0.15
CA ASP A 256 5.67 11.95 -0.88
C ASP A 256 4.97 12.52 -2.13
N ALA A 257 4.00 11.79 -2.70
CA ALA A 257 3.16 12.27 -3.79
C ALA A 257 1.69 11.83 -3.61
N PRO A 258 0.94 12.45 -2.67
CA PRO A 258 -0.43 12.06 -2.37
C PRO A 258 -1.38 12.18 -3.56
N ASN A 259 -1.06 13.02 -4.54
CA ASN A 259 -1.82 13.17 -5.79
C ASN A 259 -1.80 11.91 -6.68
N LEU A 260 -0.91 10.95 -6.42
CA LEU A 260 -0.87 9.67 -7.12
C LEU A 260 -1.78 8.62 -6.48
N GLU A 261 -2.26 8.83 -5.26
CA GLU A 261 -3.13 7.88 -4.57
C GLU A 261 -4.46 7.72 -5.33
N GLY A 262 -4.90 6.48 -5.50
CA GLY A 262 -6.04 6.10 -6.34
C GLY A 262 -5.70 5.85 -7.81
N THR A 263 -4.49 6.21 -8.27
CA THR A 263 -4.03 5.91 -9.63
C THR A 263 -3.38 4.52 -9.71
N ARG A 264 -3.40 3.92 -10.91
CA ARG A 264 -2.70 2.65 -11.18
C ARG A 264 -1.25 2.91 -11.52
N LEU A 265 -0.36 2.11 -10.95
CA LEU A 265 1.08 2.14 -11.20
C LEU A 265 1.42 2.05 -12.69
N GLU A 266 0.69 1.25 -13.45
CA GLU A 266 0.89 1.07 -14.89
C GLU A 266 0.63 2.34 -15.70
N ASN A 267 -0.16 3.27 -15.17
CA ASN A 267 -0.51 4.52 -15.86
C ASN A 267 0.47 5.65 -15.54
N LEU A 268 1.43 5.44 -14.65
CA LEU A 268 2.42 6.45 -14.30
C LEU A 268 3.47 6.58 -15.41
N THR A 269 3.76 7.82 -15.79
CA THR A 269 4.95 8.17 -16.55
C THR A 269 6.22 7.82 -15.78
N ASP A 270 7.29 7.49 -16.50
CA ASP A 270 8.58 7.19 -15.89
C ASP A 270 9.11 8.39 -15.09
N GLY A 271 9.60 8.10 -13.89
CA GLY A 271 9.99 9.09 -12.89
C GLY A 271 10.48 8.43 -11.60
N ALA A 272 10.85 9.26 -10.62
CA ALA A 272 11.35 8.80 -9.33
C ALA A 272 10.28 7.98 -8.58
N GLU A 273 9.05 8.47 -8.56
CA GLU A 273 7.89 7.87 -7.89
C GLU A 273 7.52 6.54 -8.54
N ALA A 274 7.44 6.49 -9.88
CA ALA A 274 7.15 5.26 -10.61
C ALA A 274 8.25 4.19 -10.39
N THR A 275 9.52 4.61 -10.30
CA THR A 275 10.65 3.71 -9.99
C THR A 275 10.50 3.10 -8.59
N ALA A 276 10.17 3.92 -7.59
CA ALA A 276 9.96 3.48 -6.22
C ALA A 276 8.83 2.44 -6.10
N LEU A 277 7.67 2.77 -6.68
CA LEU A 277 6.47 1.94 -6.60
C LEU A 277 6.64 0.62 -7.36
N ARG A 278 7.33 0.63 -8.51
CA ARG A 278 7.68 -0.61 -9.25
C ARG A 278 8.64 -1.48 -8.47
N ALA A 279 9.64 -0.89 -7.80
CA ALA A 279 10.56 -1.64 -6.96
C ALA A 279 9.83 -2.32 -5.78
N ILE A 280 8.97 -1.57 -5.08
CA ILE A 280 8.15 -2.09 -3.97
C ILE A 280 7.24 -3.23 -4.43
N ARG A 281 6.56 -3.06 -5.57
CA ARG A 281 5.72 -4.13 -6.14
C ARG A 281 6.53 -5.35 -6.52
N ALA A 282 7.70 -5.18 -7.14
CA ALA A 282 8.56 -6.28 -7.55
C ALA A 282 9.01 -7.14 -6.35
N ILE A 283 9.39 -6.49 -5.24
CA ILE A 283 9.75 -7.17 -3.98
C ILE A 283 8.58 -8.05 -3.50
N ALA A 284 7.36 -7.52 -3.48
CA ALA A 284 6.21 -8.25 -2.99
C ALA A 284 5.86 -9.45 -3.87
N VAL A 285 5.97 -9.29 -5.20
CA VAL A 285 5.78 -10.38 -6.18
C VAL A 285 6.84 -11.47 -6.02
N SER A 286 8.08 -11.13 -5.63
CA SER A 286 9.15 -12.10 -5.40
C SER A 286 9.08 -12.82 -4.05
N GLY A 287 8.01 -12.63 -3.26
CA GLY A 287 7.85 -13.26 -1.94
C GLY A 287 8.24 -12.38 -0.76
N GLY A 288 8.50 -11.09 -0.99
CA GLY A 288 8.90 -10.12 0.03
C GLY A 288 10.42 -10.01 0.22
N GLY A 289 10.85 -9.00 0.98
CA GLY A 289 12.25 -8.77 1.32
C GLY A 289 12.68 -7.31 1.20
N GLY A 290 13.99 -7.09 1.09
CA GLY A 290 14.60 -5.76 0.96
C GLY A 290 15.26 -5.56 -0.40
N THR A 291 15.18 -4.35 -0.95
CA THR A 291 15.93 -3.93 -2.14
C THR A 291 16.33 -2.46 -2.06
N SER A 292 17.25 -2.05 -2.92
CA SER A 292 17.65 -0.65 -3.06
C SER A 292 17.60 -0.23 -4.50
N PHE A 293 17.33 1.04 -4.69
CA PHE A 293 17.27 1.67 -6.00
C PHE A 293 17.68 3.13 -5.86
N THR A 294 18.08 3.72 -6.97
CA THR A 294 18.44 5.13 -7.04
C THR A 294 17.30 5.90 -7.66
N MET A 295 16.92 7.02 -7.05
CA MET A 295 15.93 7.92 -7.62
C MET A 295 16.32 9.39 -7.38
N ALA A 296 15.80 10.29 -8.19
CA ALA A 296 15.96 11.71 -7.99
C ALA A 296 15.08 12.18 -6.81
N VAL A 297 15.64 12.99 -5.91
CA VAL A 297 14.88 13.66 -4.85
C VAL A 297 14.05 14.78 -5.47
N SER A 298 12.74 14.78 -5.25
CA SER A 298 11.79 15.67 -5.93
C SER A 298 12.13 17.16 -5.82
N ASP A 299 12.72 17.61 -4.70
CA ASP A 299 13.09 19.01 -4.47
C ASP A 299 14.42 19.45 -5.11
N THR A 300 15.36 18.54 -5.31
CA THR A 300 16.74 18.88 -5.72
C THR A 300 17.16 18.30 -7.06
N GLY A 301 16.40 17.33 -7.59
CA GLY A 301 16.77 16.54 -8.77
C GLY A 301 18.02 15.67 -8.57
N ARG A 302 18.60 15.65 -7.36
CA ARG A 302 19.80 14.89 -7.05
C ARG A 302 19.47 13.42 -6.93
N GLN A 303 20.27 12.57 -7.58
CA GLN A 303 20.16 11.12 -7.45
C GLN A 303 20.58 10.69 -6.04
N GLN A 304 19.69 10.01 -5.34
CA GLN A 304 19.92 9.48 -4.00
C GLN A 304 19.57 7.99 -3.96
N THR A 305 20.31 7.23 -3.14
CA THR A 305 20.04 5.80 -2.92
C THR A 305 18.97 5.61 -1.85
N TRP A 306 17.94 4.85 -2.20
CA TRP A 306 16.83 4.48 -1.34
C TRP A 306 16.86 3.00 -1.03
N PHE A 307 16.44 2.68 0.19
CA PHE A 307 16.27 1.33 0.69
C PHE A 307 14.78 1.10 0.87
N ALA A 308 14.29 -0.05 0.44
CA ALA A 308 12.92 -0.45 0.62
C ALA A 308 12.84 -1.86 1.17
N TRP A 309 11.88 -2.09 2.05
CA TRP A 309 11.42 -3.42 2.45
C TRP A 309 9.94 -3.51 2.09
N ALA A 310 9.50 -4.62 1.51
CA ALA A 310 8.09 -4.81 1.21
C ALA A 310 7.66 -6.25 1.36
N GLN A 311 6.38 -6.44 1.66
CA GLN A 311 5.77 -7.76 1.80
C GLN A 311 4.29 -7.71 1.44
N SER A 312 3.80 -8.81 0.87
CA SER A 312 2.37 -8.99 0.60
C SER A 312 1.61 -9.13 1.92
N GLU A 313 0.54 -8.35 2.03
CA GLU A 313 -0.41 -8.33 3.14
C GLU A 313 -1.70 -9.05 2.66
N PRO A 314 -1.94 -10.29 3.11
CA PRO A 314 -3.01 -11.13 2.55
C PRO A 314 -4.42 -10.74 3.02
N THR A 315 -4.54 -10.01 4.13
CA THR A 315 -5.80 -9.64 4.78
C THR A 315 -6.65 -8.75 3.87
N PHE A 316 -6.06 -7.66 3.35
CA PHE A 316 -6.71 -6.72 2.44
C PHE A 316 -6.27 -6.87 1.00
N ASN A 317 -5.50 -7.91 0.69
CA ASN A 317 -4.91 -8.10 -0.62
C ASN A 317 -4.06 -6.86 -1.01
N TRP A 318 -3.19 -6.42 -0.09
CA TRP A 318 -2.32 -5.27 -0.29
C TRP A 318 -0.85 -5.68 -0.35
N VAL A 319 -0.02 -4.75 -0.80
CA VAL A 319 1.43 -4.78 -0.65
C VAL A 319 1.76 -3.64 0.29
N VAL A 320 2.42 -3.95 1.39
CA VAL A 320 2.89 -2.95 2.36
C VAL A 320 4.40 -2.89 2.25
N GLY A 321 4.93 -1.69 2.10
CA GLY A 321 6.36 -1.46 2.08
C GLY A 321 6.75 -0.27 2.95
N ALA A 322 7.99 -0.30 3.41
CA ALA A 322 8.67 0.81 4.05
C ALA A 322 9.83 1.21 3.15
N MET A 323 10.01 2.51 2.92
CA MET A 323 11.18 3.00 2.19
C MET A 323 11.78 4.21 2.88
N ALA A 324 13.11 4.32 2.80
CA ALA A 324 13.85 5.44 3.35
C ALA A 324 15.16 5.64 2.57
N ALA A 325 15.59 6.89 2.47
CA ALA A 325 16.89 7.22 1.91
C ALA A 325 18.04 6.81 2.85
N ALA A 326 19.22 6.52 2.28
CA ALA A 326 20.46 6.40 3.05
C ALA A 326 20.72 7.71 3.81
N GLY A 327 21.05 7.64 5.10
CA GLY A 327 21.22 8.84 5.94
C GLY A 327 22.29 9.81 5.43
N GLU A 328 22.08 11.12 5.67
CA GLU A 328 22.97 12.23 5.29
C GLU A 328 24.44 12.04 5.73
N GLU A 329 24.72 11.26 6.81
CA GLU A 329 26.08 10.95 7.26
C GLU A 329 26.93 10.22 6.20
N THR A 330 26.29 9.41 5.35
CA THR A 330 26.97 8.74 4.23
C THR A 330 27.32 9.72 3.10
N GLU A 331 26.49 10.75 2.86
CA GLU A 331 26.73 11.82 1.89
C GLU A 331 27.78 12.84 2.35
N VAL A 332 27.86 13.14 3.65
CA VAL A 332 28.91 13.99 4.22
C VAL A 332 30.28 13.30 4.09
N ALA A 333 30.34 11.98 4.27
CA ALA A 333 31.55 11.20 4.05
C ALA A 333 31.97 11.19 2.57
N GLU A 334 31.03 11.02 1.63
CA GLU A 334 31.32 11.07 0.20
C GLU A 334 31.82 12.46 -0.25
N SER A 335 31.13 13.54 0.14
CA SER A 335 31.52 14.91 -0.23
C SER A 335 32.85 15.35 0.40
N GLY A 336 33.15 14.91 1.63
CA GLY A 336 34.45 15.10 2.28
C GLY A 336 35.59 14.36 1.58
N LEU A 337 35.32 13.14 1.09
CA LEU A 337 36.29 12.34 0.34
C LEU A 337 36.54 12.87 -1.06
N TRP A 338 35.53 13.34 -1.79
CA TRP A 338 35.73 14.01 -3.09
C TRP A 338 36.59 15.27 -2.96
N ARG A 339 36.39 16.05 -1.88
CA ARG A 339 37.29 17.17 -1.55
C ARG A 339 38.70 16.70 -1.21
N SER A 340 38.85 15.59 -0.49
CA SER A 340 40.15 14.99 -0.14
C SER A 340 40.88 14.45 -1.37
N LEU A 341 40.24 13.63 -2.20
CA LEU A 341 40.76 13.08 -3.45
C LEU A 341 41.13 14.21 -4.41
N GLY A 342 40.27 15.22 -4.57
CA GLY A 342 40.60 16.43 -5.31
C GLY A 342 41.88 17.10 -4.78
N ARG A 343 42.05 17.18 -3.45
CA ARG A 343 43.23 17.77 -2.81
C ARG A 343 44.53 16.99 -3.09
N PHE A 344 44.49 15.70 -3.40
CA PHE A 344 45.69 14.90 -3.71
C PHE A 344 45.92 14.69 -5.20
N VAL A 345 44.84 14.57 -5.99
CA VAL A 345 44.93 14.34 -7.44
C VAL A 345 45.27 15.63 -8.19
N LEU A 346 44.70 16.78 -7.82
CA LEU A 346 45.05 18.06 -8.46
C LEU A 346 46.55 18.39 -8.38
N PRO A 347 47.22 18.32 -7.21
CA PRO A 347 48.64 18.63 -7.14
C PRO A 347 49.49 17.60 -7.87
N LEU A 348 49.10 16.32 -7.91
CA LEU A 348 49.81 15.31 -8.70
C LEU A 348 49.74 15.61 -10.21
N VAL A 349 48.54 15.95 -10.71
CA VAL A 349 48.35 16.38 -12.11
C VAL A 349 49.13 17.66 -12.39
N MET A 350 49.11 18.65 -11.50
CA MET A 350 49.90 19.87 -11.62
C MET A 350 51.41 19.59 -11.63
N LEU A 351 51.89 18.64 -10.83
CA LEU A 351 53.30 18.27 -10.77
C LEU A 351 53.74 17.58 -12.07
N VAL A 352 52.89 16.75 -12.66
CA VAL A 352 53.11 16.16 -13.99
C VAL A 352 53.13 17.25 -15.06
N VAL A 353 52.19 18.21 -15.04
CA VAL A 353 52.16 19.34 -15.97
C VAL A 353 53.42 20.19 -15.84
N VAL A 354 53.87 20.50 -14.62
CA VAL A 354 55.10 21.29 -14.37
C VAL A 354 56.34 20.52 -14.83
N ALA A 355 56.45 19.22 -14.55
CA ALA A 355 57.57 18.40 -15.00
C ALA A 355 57.66 18.32 -16.54
N VAL A 356 56.50 18.21 -17.19
CA VAL A 356 56.34 18.30 -18.65
C VAL A 356 56.80 19.67 -19.16
N TRP A 357 56.40 20.75 -18.51
CA TRP A 357 56.80 22.12 -18.86
C TRP A 357 58.31 22.35 -18.73
N ILE A 358 58.92 21.85 -17.64
CA ILE A 358 60.38 21.90 -17.41
C ILE A 358 61.11 21.10 -18.50
N MET A 359 60.62 19.92 -18.87
CA MET A 359 61.21 19.12 -19.95
C MET A 359 61.18 19.86 -21.30
N ILE A 360 60.09 20.57 -21.61
CA ILE A 360 60.00 21.40 -22.83
C ILE A 360 61.08 22.49 -22.81
N ILE A 361 61.19 23.25 -21.72
CA ILE A 361 62.17 24.33 -21.56
C ILE A 361 63.61 23.81 -21.67
N LEU A 362 63.92 22.68 -21.02
CA LEU A 362 65.24 22.07 -21.09
C LEU A 362 65.56 21.58 -22.51
N SER A 363 64.56 21.05 -23.24
CA SER A 363 64.74 20.63 -24.63
C SER A 363 65.00 21.81 -25.57
N ASP A 364 64.34 22.95 -25.36
CA ASP A 364 64.54 24.17 -26.16
C ASP A 364 65.92 24.79 -25.87
N ARG A 365 66.37 24.81 -24.60
CA ARG A 365 67.72 25.25 -24.21
C ARG A 365 68.84 24.37 -24.76
N GLN A 366 68.62 23.06 -24.89
CA GLN A 366 69.58 22.15 -25.50
C GLN A 366 69.70 22.39 -27.02
N ARG A 367 68.62 22.79 -27.70
CA ARG A 367 68.65 23.18 -29.12
C ARG A 367 69.40 24.49 -29.33
N GLU A 368 69.20 25.50 -28.48
CA GLU A 368 69.92 26.78 -28.57
C GLU A 368 71.44 26.65 -28.37
N LYS A 369 71.91 25.64 -27.63
CA LYS A 369 73.35 25.37 -27.44
C LYS A 369 74.00 24.60 -28.58
N GLN A 370 73.21 24.05 -29.52
CA GLN A 370 73.70 23.27 -30.66
C GLN A 370 73.62 24.02 -31.99
N THR A 371 73.03 25.21 -32.00
CA THR A 371 73.12 26.24 -33.04
C THR A 371 74.21 27.25 -32.69
#